data_AF-A0A4U1Z2I5-F1
#
_entry.id   AF-A0A4U1Z2I5-F1
#
_cell.length_a   1.000
_cell.length_b   1.000
_cell.length_c   1.000
_cell.angle_alpha   90.00
_cell.angle_beta   90.00
_cell.angle_gamma   90.00
#
_symmetry.space_group_name_H-M   'P 1'
#
loop_
_entity.id
_entity.type
_entity.pdbx_description
1 polymer ?
#
loop_
_entity_poly.entity_id
_entity_poly.type
_entity_poly.pdbx_seq_one_letter_code
_entity_poly.pdbx_strand_id
1 'polypeptide(L)'
;MKIRFIFSIIITFFSGWVSYQTVTPLFTDELDRVLFSWLPLPDVAAWSVFVLGLSASSIFISAFFYKREVKGLTRVLYTSVIIGVGLGVTINYARYHFIIEPNEMVECPKKIGYKKNLMRDYVSDLSLCEKF
;
A
#
# COMPACT_ATOMS: atom_id res chain seq x y z
N MET A 1 14.25 -13.79 20.97
CA MET A 1 13.60 -12.45 21.00
C MET A 1 14.16 -11.48 19.97
N LYS A 2 15.49 -11.35 19.82
CA LYS A 2 16.13 -10.46 18.82
C LYS A 2 15.74 -10.75 17.35
N ILE A 3 15.66 -12.02 16.95
CA ILE A 3 15.29 -12.41 15.57
C ILE A 3 13.89 -11.95 15.18
N ARG A 4 12.90 -12.06 16.10
CA ARG A 4 11.51 -11.64 15.83
C ARG A 4 11.40 -10.13 15.61
N PHE A 5 12.20 -9.34 16.33
CA PHE A 5 12.24 -7.89 16.16
C PHE A 5 12.88 -7.49 14.83
N ILE A 6 14.02 -8.10 14.47
CA ILE A 6 14.69 -7.86 13.17
C ILE A 6 13.73 -8.19 12.03
N PHE A 7 13.05 -9.33 12.11
CA PHE A 7 12.06 -9.73 11.12
C PHE A 7 10.89 -8.74 11.00
N SER A 8 10.39 -8.21 12.13
CA SER A 8 9.37 -7.16 12.14
C SER A 8 9.85 -5.89 11.45
N ILE A 9 11.09 -5.46 11.67
CA ILE A 9 11.67 -4.30 11.00
C ILE A 9 11.77 -4.53 9.50
N ILE A 10 12.25 -5.70 9.06
CA ILE A 10 12.37 -6.04 7.64
C ILE A 10 11.00 -6.02 6.95
N ILE A 11 9.98 -6.64 7.56
CA ILE A 11 8.61 -6.60 7.03
C ILE A 11 8.11 -5.16 6.95
N THR A 12 8.32 -4.37 8.01
CA THR A 12 7.88 -2.97 8.05
C THR A 12 8.56 -2.14 6.97
N PHE A 13 9.87 -2.34 6.76
CA PHE A 13 10.63 -1.66 5.72
C PHE A 13 10.13 -2.04 4.33
N PHE A 14 9.98 -3.34 4.05
CA PHE A 14 9.51 -3.81 2.74
C PHE A 14 8.07 -3.36 2.44
N SER A 15 7.17 -3.48 3.40
CA SER A 15 5.79 -2.98 3.27
C SER A 15 5.72 -1.46 3.14
N GLY A 16 6.62 -0.73 3.82
CA GLY A 16 6.77 0.72 3.67
C GLY A 16 7.25 1.10 2.27
N TRP A 17 8.21 0.36 1.72
CA TRP A 17 8.65 0.53 0.34
C TRP A 17 7.52 0.29 -0.67
N VAL A 18 6.77 -0.80 -0.52
CA VAL A 18 5.61 -1.09 -1.38
C VAL A 18 4.55 0.01 -1.25
N SER A 19 4.23 0.43 -0.02
CA SER A 19 3.28 1.51 0.26
C SER A 19 3.73 2.83 -0.36
N TYR A 20 5.01 3.16 -0.29
CA TYR A 20 5.60 4.33 -0.93
C TYR A 20 5.35 4.32 -2.44
N GLN A 21 5.62 3.19 -3.12
CA GLN A 21 5.38 3.04 -4.56
C GLN A 21 3.91 3.26 -4.95
N THR A 22 2.95 2.95 -4.07
CA THR A 22 1.53 3.21 -4.34
C THR A 22 1.15 4.69 -4.30
N VAL A 23 1.95 5.52 -3.62
CA VAL A 23 1.70 6.96 -3.43
C VAL A 23 2.56 7.83 -4.32
N THR A 24 3.74 7.38 -4.72
CA THR A 24 4.64 8.12 -5.64
C THR A 24 3.90 8.73 -6.84
N PRO A 25 2.97 8.01 -7.51
CA PRO A 25 2.19 8.56 -8.61
C PRO A 25 1.50 9.91 -8.33
N LEU A 26 1.12 10.18 -7.09
CA LEU A 26 0.39 11.40 -6.71
C LEU A 26 1.29 12.64 -6.64
N PHE A 27 2.61 12.47 -6.71
CA PHE A 27 3.59 13.54 -6.49
C PHE A 27 4.57 13.71 -7.65
N THR A 28 4.39 12.98 -8.74
CA THR A 28 5.27 13.01 -9.91
C THR A 28 4.47 13.27 -11.17
N ASP A 29 4.93 14.19 -12.02
CA ASP A 29 4.23 14.61 -13.23
C ASP A 29 4.43 13.65 -14.42
N GLU A 30 5.46 12.81 -14.39
CA GLU A 30 5.76 11.83 -15.44
C GLU A 30 5.15 10.47 -15.09
N LEU A 31 3.92 10.23 -15.55
CA LEU A 31 3.28 8.91 -15.43
C LEU A 31 2.80 8.33 -16.76
N ASP A 32 3.57 7.37 -17.24
CA ASP A 32 3.19 6.51 -18.36
C ASP A 32 2.19 5.41 -17.95
N ARG A 33 2.17 5.04 -16.66
CA ARG A 33 1.37 3.91 -16.16
C ARG A 33 0.94 4.07 -14.71
N VAL A 34 -0.33 3.82 -14.42
CA VAL A 34 -0.91 3.81 -13.07
C VAL A 34 -1.66 2.50 -12.82
N LEU A 35 -1.51 1.95 -11.62
CA LEU A 35 -2.29 0.81 -11.15
C LEU A 35 -3.52 1.28 -10.38
N PHE A 36 -4.68 0.68 -10.65
CA PHE A 36 -5.90 0.93 -9.89
C PHE A 36 -6.77 -0.32 -9.76
N SER A 37 -7.51 -0.41 -8.66
CA SER A 37 -8.53 -1.44 -8.45
C SER A 37 -9.81 -0.87 -7.86
N TRP A 38 -10.96 -1.34 -8.37
CA TRP A 38 -12.26 -1.08 -7.74
C TRP A 38 -12.39 -1.74 -6.35
N LEU A 39 -11.62 -2.81 -6.10
CA LEU A 39 -11.52 -3.43 -4.79
C LEU A 39 -10.05 -3.34 -4.33
N PRO A 40 -9.67 -2.31 -3.56
CA PRO A 40 -8.27 -1.94 -3.30
C PRO A 40 -7.55 -2.90 -2.33
N LEU A 41 -7.79 -4.21 -2.41
CA LEU A 41 -7.16 -5.21 -1.55
C LEU A 41 -5.64 -5.12 -1.52
N PRO A 42 -4.93 -4.91 -2.65
CA PRO A 42 -3.48 -4.85 -2.63
C PRO A 42 -2.96 -3.62 -1.87
N ASP A 43 -3.53 -2.43 -2.11
CA ASP A 43 -3.14 -1.21 -1.40
C ASP A 43 -3.53 -1.30 0.08
N VAL A 44 -4.75 -1.77 0.38
CA VAL A 44 -5.20 -2.03 1.75
C VAL A 44 -4.26 -2.97 2.49
N ALA A 45 -3.82 -4.06 1.85
CA ALA A 45 -2.89 -5.00 2.45
C ALA A 45 -1.52 -4.36 2.70
N ALA A 46 -0.97 -3.64 1.71
CA ALA A 46 0.32 -2.97 1.83
C ALA A 46 0.32 -1.95 2.99
N TRP A 47 -0.66 -1.05 3.01
CA TRP A 47 -0.79 -0.02 4.03
C TRP A 47 -1.13 -0.58 5.41
N SER A 48 -1.99 -1.61 5.49
CA SER A 48 -2.32 -2.26 6.78
C SER A 48 -1.11 -2.96 7.39
N VAL A 49 -0.34 -3.70 6.58
CA VAL A 49 0.89 -4.36 7.06
C VAL A 49 1.92 -3.33 7.48
N PHE A 50 2.08 -2.25 6.72
CA PHE A 50 3.03 -1.19 7.06
C PHE A 50 2.69 -0.49 8.38
N VAL A 51 1.46 0.00 8.54
CA VAL A 51 1.02 0.72 9.75
C VAL A 51 1.03 -0.20 10.97
N LEU A 52 0.60 -1.46 10.80
CA LEU A 52 0.69 -2.47 11.85
C LEU A 52 2.14 -2.76 12.24
N GLY A 53 3.04 -2.88 11.26
CA GLY A 53 4.47 -3.09 11.45
C GLY A 53 5.14 -1.94 12.21
N LEU A 54 4.80 -0.69 11.89
CA LEU A 54 5.24 0.49 12.64
C LEU A 54 4.77 0.46 14.09
N SER A 55 3.49 0.11 14.30
CA SER A 55 2.88 0.04 15.62
C SER A 55 3.50 -1.07 16.47
N ALA A 56 3.69 -2.26 15.89
CA ALA A 56 4.33 -3.39 16.55
C ALA A 56 5.80 -3.08 16.89
N SER A 57 6.54 -2.44 15.97
CA SER A 57 7.94 -2.06 16.19
C SER A 57 8.08 -1.01 17.28
N SER A 58 7.20 0.00 17.31
CA SER A 58 7.19 1.03 18.36
C SER A 58 6.80 0.48 19.72
N ILE A 59 5.82 -0.44 19.78
CA ILE A 59 5.50 -1.20 20.99
C ILE A 59 6.72 -2.00 21.47
N PHE A 60 7.39 -2.72 20.59
CA PHE A 60 8.58 -3.51 20.95
C PHE A 60 9.70 -2.63 21.49
N ILE A 61 9.95 -1.47 20.88
CA ILE A 61 10.93 -0.50 21.36
C ILE A 61 10.56 0.00 22.76
N SER A 62 9.29 0.35 22.97
CA SER A 62 8.82 0.84 24.28
C SER A 62 8.92 -0.21 25.39
N ALA A 63 8.61 -1.48 25.08
CA ALA A 63 8.71 -2.57 26.02
C ALA A 63 10.17 -2.95 26.31
N PHE A 64 11.05 -2.93 25.31
CA PHE A 64 12.42 -3.44 25.45
C PHE A 64 13.40 -2.39 25.99
N PHE A 65 13.38 -1.17 25.46
CA PHE A 65 14.31 -0.11 25.85
C PHE A 65 13.81 0.68 27.06
N TYR A 66 12.52 0.99 27.09
CA TYR A 66 11.95 1.85 28.13
C TYR A 66 11.28 1.06 29.26
N LYS A 67 11.25 -0.28 29.18
CA LYS A 67 10.57 -1.19 30.13
C LYS A 67 9.15 -0.74 30.45
N ARG A 68 8.48 -0.10 29.48
CA ARG A 68 7.15 0.48 29.66
C ARG A 68 6.10 -0.57 29.32
N GLU A 69 5.18 -0.80 30.24
CA GLU A 69 3.99 -1.60 29.94
C GLU A 69 3.06 -0.83 28.99
N VAL A 70 2.75 -1.44 27.85
CA VAL A 70 1.79 -0.89 26.90
C VAL A 70 0.39 -1.36 27.29
N LYS A 71 -0.33 -0.50 27.99
CA LYS A 71 -1.76 -0.72 28.27
C LYS A 71 -2.56 -0.56 26.98
N GLY A 72 -3.56 -1.42 26.77
CA GLY A 72 -4.46 -1.33 25.62
C GLY A 72 -3.83 -1.77 24.28
N LEU A 73 -2.87 -2.70 24.31
CA LEU A 73 -2.22 -3.25 23.11
C LEU A 73 -3.20 -3.62 22.00
N THR A 74 -4.28 -4.35 22.33
CA THR A 74 -5.32 -4.74 21.37
C THR A 74 -5.97 -3.55 20.69
N ARG A 75 -6.24 -2.48 21.44
CA ARG A 75 -6.82 -1.25 20.90
C ARG A 75 -5.86 -0.59 19.92
N VAL A 76 -4.58 -0.48 20.27
CA VAL A 76 -3.54 0.08 19.38
C VAL A 76 -3.48 -0.72 18.08
N LEU A 77 -3.33 -2.04 18.15
CA LEU A 77 -3.22 -2.89 16.95
C LEU A 77 -4.47 -2.82 16.07
N TYR A 78 -5.66 -2.81 16.67
CA TYR A 78 -6.92 -2.68 15.93
C TYR A 78 -7.06 -1.31 15.25
N THR A 79 -6.73 -0.23 15.96
CA THR A 79 -6.71 1.12 15.39
C THR A 79 -5.70 1.21 14.23
N SER A 80 -4.53 0.59 14.35
CA SER A 80 -3.52 0.55 13.28
C SER A 80 -4.04 -0.13 12.01
N VAL A 81 -4.80 -1.22 12.14
CA VAL A 81 -5.43 -1.89 11.00
C VAL A 81 -6.47 -0.99 10.34
N ILE A 82 -7.33 -0.33 11.13
CA ILE A 82 -8.34 0.60 10.60
C ILE A 82 -7.66 1.74 9.82
N ILE A 83 -6.59 2.32 10.37
CA ILE A 83 -5.82 3.38 9.71
C ILE A 83 -5.23 2.87 8.40
N GLY A 84 -4.59 1.69 8.41
CA GLY A 84 -4.01 1.11 7.21
C GLY A 84 -5.03 0.79 6.12
N VAL A 85 -6.22 0.30 6.49
CA VAL A 85 -7.34 0.12 5.56
C VAL A 85 -7.77 1.46 4.97
N GLY A 86 -7.97 2.47 5.82
CA GLY A 86 -8.36 3.81 5.38
C GLY A 86 -7.36 4.43 4.42
N LEU A 87 -6.05 4.32 4.70
CA LEU A 87 -4.99 4.82 3.83
C LEU A 87 -4.99 4.09 2.48
N GLY A 88 -5.03 2.75 2.48
CA GLY A 88 -5.01 1.96 1.25
C GLY A 88 -6.20 2.27 0.34
N VAL A 89 -7.40 2.40 0.90
CA VAL A 89 -8.60 2.84 0.15
C VAL A 89 -8.39 4.25 -0.41
N THR A 90 -8.01 5.21 0.46
CA THR A 90 -7.88 6.62 0.08
C THR A 90 -6.88 6.80 -1.06
N ILE A 91 -5.71 6.16 -0.97
CA ILE A 91 -4.65 6.29 -1.97
C ILE A 91 -5.07 5.68 -3.31
N ASN A 92 -5.72 4.52 -3.30
CA ASN A 92 -6.21 3.91 -4.52
C ASN A 92 -7.22 4.81 -5.25
N TYR A 93 -8.19 5.37 -4.52
CA TYR A 93 -9.17 6.28 -5.12
C TYR A 93 -8.58 7.66 -5.45
N ALA A 94 -7.57 8.12 -4.71
CA ALA A 94 -6.83 9.33 -5.04
C ALA A 94 -6.12 9.18 -6.39
N ARG A 95 -5.47 8.04 -6.67
CA ARG A 95 -4.87 7.78 -7.99
C ARG A 95 -5.92 7.83 -9.11
N TYR A 96 -7.12 7.32 -8.85
CA TYR A 96 -8.20 7.39 -9.81
C TYR A 96 -8.62 8.83 -10.11
N HIS A 97 -9.00 9.60 -9.09
CA HIS A 97 -9.57 10.93 -9.26
C HIS A 97 -8.55 12.03 -9.60
N PHE A 98 -7.30 11.89 -9.17
CA PHE A 98 -6.28 12.92 -9.39
C PHE A 98 -5.32 12.59 -10.54
N ILE A 99 -5.27 11.34 -10.99
CA ILE A 99 -4.33 10.93 -12.05
C ILE A 99 -5.07 10.31 -13.23
N ILE A 100 -5.85 9.25 -13.02
CA ILE A 100 -6.46 8.51 -14.14
C ILE A 100 -7.53 9.35 -14.84
N GLU A 101 -8.48 9.90 -14.07
CA GLU A 101 -9.62 10.66 -14.61
C GLU A 101 -9.19 11.98 -15.28
N PRO A 102 -8.30 12.81 -14.70
CA PRO A 102 -7.89 14.07 -15.32
C PRO A 102 -6.94 13.92 -16.52
N ASN A 103 -6.15 12.84 -16.59
CA ASN A 103 -5.20 12.60 -17.68
C ASN A 103 -5.77 11.69 -18.78
N GLU A 104 -7.08 11.39 -18.75
CA GLU A 104 -7.76 10.54 -19.74
C GLU A 104 -7.06 9.20 -19.99
N MET A 105 -6.48 8.60 -18.95
CA MET A 105 -5.70 7.37 -19.11
C MET A 105 -6.59 6.20 -19.56
N VAL A 106 -6.09 5.46 -20.55
CA VAL A 106 -6.79 4.33 -21.15
C VAL A 106 -6.56 3.07 -20.31
N GLU A 107 -7.64 2.36 -19.97
CA GLU A 107 -7.55 1.05 -19.33
C GLU A 107 -7.02 0.02 -20.34
N CYS A 108 -5.93 -0.67 -19.99
CA CYS A 108 -5.39 -1.72 -20.84
C CYS A 108 -6.38 -2.90 -20.97
N PRO A 109 -6.60 -3.42 -22.19
CA PRO A 109 -7.51 -4.52 -22.41
C PRO A 109 -7.07 -5.74 -21.60
N LYS A 110 -8.03 -6.47 -21.04
CA LYS A 110 -7.78 -7.68 -20.26
C LYS A 110 -7.01 -8.68 -21.11
N LYS A 111 -5.72 -8.91 -20.83
CA LYS A 111 -4.95 -9.99 -21.47
C LYS A 111 -5.73 -11.31 -21.35
N ILE A 112 -6.01 -11.94 -22.49
CA ILE A 112 -6.72 -13.23 -22.58
C ILE A 112 -5.93 -14.26 -21.76
N GLY A 113 -6.46 -14.61 -20.58
CA GLY A 113 -5.81 -15.53 -19.64
C GLY A 113 -5.80 -15.04 -18.18
N TYR A 114 -5.79 -13.73 -17.94
CA TYR A 114 -5.94 -13.17 -16.59
C TYR A 114 -7.41 -13.11 -16.20
N LYS A 115 -7.98 -14.27 -15.83
CA LYS A 115 -9.28 -14.32 -15.14
C LYS A 115 -9.15 -13.56 -13.82
N LYS A 116 -9.59 -12.29 -13.81
CA LYS A 116 -9.75 -11.43 -12.61
C LYS A 116 -8.44 -11.03 -11.94
N ASN A 117 -7.54 -10.32 -12.65
CA ASN A 117 -6.47 -9.62 -11.96
C ASN A 117 -7.08 -8.56 -11.02
N LEU A 118 -6.58 -8.48 -9.78
CA LEU A 118 -7.11 -7.56 -8.77
C LEU A 118 -6.81 -6.11 -9.14
N MET A 119 -5.78 -5.84 -9.94
CA MET A 119 -5.41 -4.49 -10.40
C MET A 119 -5.50 -4.39 -11.93
N ARG A 120 -5.87 -3.20 -12.40
CA ARG A 120 -5.90 -2.80 -13.81
C ARG A 120 -4.79 -1.79 -14.06
N ASP A 121 -4.18 -1.89 -15.24
CA ASP A 121 -3.21 -0.92 -15.72
C ASP A 121 -3.92 0.16 -16.52
N TYR A 122 -3.68 1.41 -16.15
CA TYR A 122 -4.10 2.60 -16.87
C TYR A 122 -2.86 3.26 -17.47
N VAL A 123 -2.91 3.57 -18.76
CA VAL A 123 -1.75 4.07 -19.53
C VAL A 123 -2.15 5.29 -20.37
N SER A 124 -1.16 6.10 -20.75
CA SER A 124 -1.37 7.25 -21.65
C SER A 124 -1.58 6.84 -23.12
N ASP A 125 -1.01 5.71 -23.56
CA ASP A 125 -1.18 5.15 -24.90
C ASP A 125 -1.23 3.60 -24.86
N LEU A 126 -2.04 3.00 -25.74
CA LEU A 126 -2.23 1.55 -25.87
C LEU A 126 -0.93 0.80 -26.17
N SER A 127 0.06 1.44 -26.80
CA SER A 127 1.38 0.85 -27.02
C SER A 127 2.11 0.47 -25.72
N LEU A 128 1.71 1.05 -24.58
CA LEU A 128 2.26 0.75 -23.26
C LEU A 128 1.63 -0.48 -22.59
N CYS A 129 0.51 -1.01 -23.12
CA CYS A 129 -0.19 -2.15 -22.54
C CYS A 129 0.55 -3.48 -22.69
N GLU A 130 1.55 -3.57 -23.58
CA GLU A 130 2.30 -4.80 -23.88
C GLU A 130 3.81 -4.65 -23.72
N LYS A 131 4.30 -3.90 -22.72
CA LYS A 131 5.75 -3.87 -22.45
C LYS A 131 6.30 -5.07 -21.66
N PHE A 132 5.48 -5.94 -21.08
CA PHE A 132 5.89 -7.22 -20.47
C PHE A 132 4.77 -8.27 -20.47
#